data_AF-A0A1H1XIV0-F1
#
_entry.id   AF-A0A1H1XIV0-F1
#
_cell.length_a   1.000
_cell.length_b   1.000
_cell.length_c   1.000
_cell.angle_alpha   90.00
_cell.angle_beta   90.00
_cell.angle_gamma   90.00
#
_symmetry.space_group_name_H-M   'P 1'
#
loop_
_entity.id
_entity.type
_entity.pdbx_description
1 polymer ?
#
loop_
_entity_poly.entity_id
_entity_poly.type
_entity_poly.pdbx_seq_one_letter_code
_entity_poly.pdbx_strand_id
1 'polypeptide(L)'
;MTETVPNRPFDEAEALAWLRSQPDGRVTASAAELGREWGWNRMRAGRRLRAWEQAGNIRRNAEEIIATTSVTPAITESAGVAVTHEATVTRRSMTPVKLAAFMVALLLACVSAAFSIDGLTAIFAGAFWPVIIMGATLEAGKLVAAAWLTENWYTAPALLRLILVAMIGLMMSLNAVGVFGFLTKAHLDHMVTVDLALADKVADTEARLAIQGQTVADLDRRIAQIDAAIEESTRLGRPVGAMTIADQKRRDRADIVATRQREAGVLANLQIDKARVDAQRRRAEADVGPVRYLAELIGMPSADLERPVRMLTLALVVVLDPMAVVLLLAAGANASASSR
;
A
#
# COMPACT_ATOMS: atom_id res chain seq x y z
N MET A 1 -79.46 -7.78 -16.32
CA MET A 1 -79.87 -9.06 -15.70
C MET A 1 -78.61 -9.65 -15.09
N THR A 2 -78.36 -9.70 -13.79
CA THR A 2 -79.18 -9.64 -12.57
C THR A 2 -78.37 -8.88 -11.50
N GLU A 3 -78.94 -7.83 -10.90
CA GLU A 3 -78.38 -7.20 -9.68
C GLU A 3 -78.46 -8.22 -8.53
N THR A 4 -77.33 -8.80 -8.16
CA THR A 4 -77.19 -9.56 -6.92
C THR A 4 -76.29 -8.75 -5.99
N VAL A 5 -76.89 -7.83 -5.25
CA VAL A 5 -76.21 -7.20 -4.11
C VAL A 5 -75.90 -8.33 -3.11
N PRO A 6 -74.63 -8.58 -2.77
CA PRO A 6 -74.27 -9.69 -1.89
C PRO A 6 -74.81 -9.46 -0.48
N ASN A 7 -75.37 -10.51 0.14
CA ASN A 7 -75.98 -10.48 1.47
C ASN A 7 -74.96 -10.29 2.63
N ARG A 8 -73.69 -10.06 2.30
CA ARG A 8 -72.58 -9.70 3.20
C ARG A 8 -71.53 -8.93 2.39
N PRO A 9 -70.87 -7.88 2.95
CA PRO A 9 -69.76 -7.21 2.29
C PRO A 9 -68.58 -8.17 2.07
N PHE A 10 -67.93 -8.07 0.92
CA PHE A 10 -66.78 -8.90 0.55
C PHE A 10 -65.60 -8.67 1.50
N ASP A 11 -64.79 -9.70 1.74
CA ASP A 11 -63.46 -9.50 2.32
C ASP A 11 -62.42 -9.11 1.25
N GLU A 12 -61.25 -8.64 1.66
CA GLU A 12 -60.22 -8.11 0.76
C GLU A 12 -59.71 -9.15 -0.23
N ALA A 13 -59.56 -10.40 0.20
CA ALA A 13 -59.17 -11.51 -0.67
C ALA A 13 -60.26 -11.85 -1.70
N GLU A 14 -61.53 -11.79 -1.30
CA GLU A 14 -62.68 -12.06 -2.16
C GLU A 14 -62.85 -10.96 -3.22
N ALA A 15 -62.69 -9.70 -2.83
CA ALA A 15 -62.74 -8.56 -3.76
C ALA A 15 -61.59 -8.61 -4.79
N LEU A 16 -60.38 -9.00 -4.38
CA LEU A 16 -59.27 -9.17 -5.32
C LEU A 16 -59.45 -10.40 -6.25
N ALA A 17 -60.00 -11.49 -5.72
CA ALA A 17 -60.34 -12.66 -6.53
C ALA A 17 -61.46 -12.36 -7.54
N TRP A 18 -62.46 -11.57 -7.13
CA TRP A 18 -63.53 -11.11 -8.01
C TRP A 18 -63.00 -10.21 -9.13
N LEU A 19 -62.04 -9.32 -8.85
CA LEU A 19 -61.38 -8.52 -9.89
C LEU A 19 -60.64 -9.40 -10.91
N ARG A 20 -60.04 -10.51 -10.46
CA ARG A 20 -59.34 -11.48 -11.33
C ARG A 20 -60.29 -12.38 -12.11
N SER A 21 -61.53 -12.58 -11.63
CA SER A 21 -62.52 -13.41 -12.32
C SER A 21 -63.29 -12.67 -13.42
N GLN A 22 -63.07 -11.36 -13.58
CA GLN A 22 -63.69 -10.58 -14.65
C GLN A 22 -63.10 -10.96 -16.01
N PRO A 23 -63.90 -11.01 -17.08
CA PRO A 23 -63.42 -11.32 -18.43
C PRO A 23 -62.29 -10.34 -18.81
N ASP A 24 -61.17 -10.89 -19.30
CA ASP A 24 -59.91 -10.20 -19.61
C ASP A 24 -59.19 -9.51 -18.44
N GLY A 25 -59.64 -9.72 -17.19
CA GLY A 25 -59.07 -9.09 -16.00
C GLY A 25 -59.26 -7.58 -15.94
N ARG A 26 -60.15 -7.01 -16.77
CA ARG A 26 -60.40 -5.57 -16.88
C ARG A 26 -61.74 -5.19 -16.29
N VAL A 27 -61.77 -4.08 -15.57
CA VAL A 27 -62.97 -3.51 -14.96
C VAL A 27 -63.01 -2.02 -15.21
N THR A 28 -64.00 -1.55 -15.98
CA THR A 28 -64.22 -0.13 -16.29
C THR A 28 -65.03 0.61 -15.23
N ALA A 29 -65.21 0.00 -14.05
CA ALA A 29 -65.97 0.59 -12.95
C ALA A 29 -65.10 1.49 -12.06
N SER A 30 -65.67 2.61 -11.64
CA SER A 30 -65.05 3.53 -10.68
C SER A 30 -64.96 2.91 -9.29
N ALA A 31 -64.07 3.44 -8.44
CA ALA A 31 -63.94 3.01 -7.04
C ALA A 31 -65.24 3.15 -6.21
N ALA A 32 -66.17 4.01 -6.66
CA ALA A 32 -67.48 4.17 -6.01
C ALA A 32 -68.47 3.07 -6.43
N GLU A 33 -68.40 2.61 -7.68
CA GLU A 33 -69.21 1.50 -8.20
C GLU A 33 -68.74 0.17 -7.61
N LEU A 34 -67.42 -0.07 -7.59
CA LEU A 34 -66.82 -1.23 -6.94
C LEU A 34 -67.10 -1.27 -5.43
N GLY A 35 -67.18 -0.10 -4.80
CA GLY A 35 -67.63 0.00 -3.41
C GLY A 35 -69.05 -0.52 -3.22
N ARG A 36 -69.97 -0.20 -4.13
CA ARG A 36 -71.37 -0.69 -4.06
C ARG A 36 -71.45 -2.20 -4.31
N GLU A 37 -70.69 -2.70 -5.28
CA GLU A 37 -70.64 -4.13 -5.64
C GLU A 37 -70.12 -4.99 -4.47
N TRP A 38 -69.08 -4.52 -3.77
CA TRP A 38 -68.43 -5.25 -2.67
C TRP A 38 -69.03 -4.95 -1.28
N GLY A 39 -70.04 -4.07 -1.19
CA GLY A 39 -70.59 -3.60 0.08
C GLY A 39 -69.62 -2.74 0.90
N TRP A 40 -68.67 -2.06 0.24
CA TRP A 40 -67.67 -1.19 0.86
C TRP A 40 -68.02 0.30 0.70
N ASN A 41 -67.66 1.12 1.68
CA ASN A 41 -67.69 2.57 1.50
C ASN A 41 -66.67 3.01 0.43
N ARG A 42 -67.03 4.00 -0.40
CA ARG A 42 -66.18 4.64 -1.43
C ARG A 42 -64.75 4.90 -0.95
N MET A 43 -64.57 5.35 0.28
CA MET A 43 -63.24 5.65 0.83
C MET A 43 -62.42 4.39 1.08
N ARG A 44 -63.04 3.31 1.56
CA ARG A 44 -62.39 2.00 1.79
C ARG A 44 -61.98 1.37 0.46
N ALA A 45 -62.88 1.34 -0.51
CA ALA A 45 -62.59 0.85 -1.86
C ALA A 45 -61.45 1.64 -2.52
N GLY A 46 -61.50 2.97 -2.46
CA GLY A 46 -60.43 3.82 -3.01
C GLY A 46 -59.07 3.64 -2.33
N ARG A 47 -59.04 3.39 -1.01
CA ARG A 47 -57.78 3.13 -0.27
C ARG A 47 -57.21 1.76 -0.62
N ARG A 48 -58.05 0.73 -0.72
CA ARG A 48 -57.60 -0.64 -1.03
C ARG A 48 -57.14 -0.80 -2.47
N LEU A 49 -57.82 -0.19 -3.43
CA LEU A 49 -57.34 -0.15 -4.82
C LEU A 49 -55.93 0.47 -4.92
N ARG A 50 -55.67 1.59 -4.22
CA ARG A 50 -54.31 2.17 -4.17
C ARG A 50 -53.28 1.24 -3.53
N ALA A 51 -53.65 0.55 -2.44
CA ALA A 51 -52.75 -0.39 -1.78
C ALA A 51 -52.43 -1.61 -2.67
N TRP A 52 -53.40 -2.10 -3.43
CA TRP A 52 -53.18 -3.20 -4.38
C TRP A 52 -52.40 -2.79 -5.61
N GLU A 53 -52.54 -1.54 -6.05
CA GLU A 53 -51.70 -0.92 -7.08
C GLU A 53 -50.25 -0.84 -6.63
N GLN A 54 -49.99 -0.33 -5.42
CA GLN A 54 -48.64 -0.32 -4.83
C GLN A 54 -48.05 -1.72 -4.63
N ALA A 55 -48.89 -2.72 -4.34
CA ALA A 55 -48.47 -4.10 -4.21
C ALA A 55 -48.34 -4.85 -5.55
N GLY A 56 -48.61 -4.19 -6.69
CA GLY A 56 -48.50 -4.77 -8.04
C GLY A 56 -49.61 -5.77 -8.41
N ASN A 57 -50.65 -5.89 -7.59
CA ASN A 57 -51.76 -6.83 -7.81
C ASN A 57 -52.77 -6.33 -8.84
N ILE A 58 -52.88 -5.01 -9.01
CA ILE A 58 -53.73 -4.35 -10.02
C ILE A 58 -52.96 -3.19 -10.67
N ARG A 59 -53.31 -2.81 -11.90
CA ARG A 59 -52.94 -1.55 -12.53
C ARG A 59 -54.18 -0.71 -12.77
N ARG A 60 -54.09 0.59 -12.56
CA ARG A 60 -55.22 1.50 -12.74
C ARG A 60 -54.89 2.61 -13.73
N ASN A 61 -55.79 2.83 -14.68
CA ASN A 61 -55.80 3.99 -15.56
C ASN A 61 -57.04 4.86 -15.25
N ALA A 62 -57.19 6.01 -15.90
CA ALA A 62 -58.31 6.93 -15.71
C ALA A 62 -59.68 6.28 -16.00
N GLU A 63 -59.72 5.26 -16.88
CA GLU A 63 -60.96 4.63 -17.37
C GLU A 63 -61.11 3.15 -17.02
N GLU A 64 -60.02 2.46 -16.60
CA GLU A 64 -60.06 1.01 -16.33
C GLU A 64 -59.13 0.58 -15.17
N ILE A 65 -59.52 -0.48 -14.46
CA ILE A 65 -58.73 -1.20 -13.46
C ILE A 65 -58.45 -2.59 -14.02
N ILE A 66 -57.17 -2.97 -14.14
CA ILE A 66 -56.72 -4.25 -14.68
C ILE A 66 -56.12 -5.08 -13.54
N ALA A 67 -56.66 -6.25 -13.25
CA ALA A 67 -56.08 -7.19 -12.29
C ALA A 67 -54.94 -7.98 -12.94
N THR A 68 -53.76 -7.96 -12.34
CA THR A 68 -52.60 -8.69 -12.87
C THR A 68 -52.78 -10.18 -12.57
N THR A 69 -53.01 -11.00 -13.60
CA THR A 69 -52.91 -12.46 -13.51
C THR A 69 -51.47 -12.85 -13.79
N SER A 70 -50.79 -13.45 -12.81
CA SER A 70 -49.49 -14.06 -13.03
C SER A 70 -49.68 -15.33 -13.87
N VAL A 71 -49.57 -15.19 -15.20
CA VAL A 71 -49.50 -16.32 -16.14
C VAL A 71 -48.29 -16.12 -17.05
N THR A 72 -47.39 -17.11 -17.01
CA THR A 72 -46.23 -17.36 -17.87
C THR A 72 -46.56 -17.23 -19.38
N PRO A 73 -45.64 -16.73 -20.24
CA PRO A 73 -46.00 -15.96 -21.43
C PRO A 73 -46.12 -16.79 -22.72
N ALA A 74 -46.93 -16.32 -23.67
CA ALA A 74 -46.88 -16.69 -25.08
C ALA A 74 -47.09 -15.45 -25.98
N ILE A 75 -45.96 -14.99 -26.52
CA ILE A 75 -45.67 -14.25 -27.77
C ILE A 75 -46.87 -13.84 -28.65
N THR A 76 -46.97 -12.56 -29.03
CA THR A 76 -46.88 -12.02 -30.42
C THR A 76 -47.18 -10.50 -30.45
N GLU A 77 -46.29 -9.73 -31.11
CA GLU A 77 -46.41 -8.42 -31.82
C GLU A 77 -47.67 -7.54 -31.63
N SER A 78 -47.66 -6.20 -31.68
CA SER A 78 -46.68 -5.17 -32.03
C SER A 78 -47.26 -3.77 -31.72
N ALA A 79 -46.37 -2.79 -31.59
CA ALA A 79 -46.58 -1.34 -31.76
C ALA A 79 -47.22 -0.50 -30.64
N GLY A 80 -46.44 0.48 -30.12
CA GLY A 80 -46.97 1.81 -29.81
C GLY A 80 -46.77 2.41 -28.40
N VAL A 81 -45.51 2.55 -27.94
CA VAL A 81 -44.95 3.71 -27.22
C VAL A 81 -45.79 4.43 -26.14
N ALA A 82 -45.37 4.30 -24.86
CA ALA A 82 -45.11 5.41 -23.93
C ALA A 82 -44.43 4.85 -22.65
N VAL A 83 -43.09 4.92 -22.60
CA VAL A 83 -42.26 4.29 -21.58
C VAL A 83 -41.96 5.28 -20.44
N THR A 84 -42.51 5.04 -19.26
CA THR A 84 -42.01 5.61 -18.00
C THR A 84 -41.19 4.54 -17.28
N HIS A 85 -39.86 4.68 -17.34
CA HIS A 85 -38.92 3.78 -16.67
C HIS A 85 -38.94 4.01 -15.15
N GLU A 86 -39.69 3.20 -14.40
CA GLU A 86 -39.41 3.01 -12.96
C GLU A 86 -38.08 2.27 -12.82
N ALA A 87 -37.06 3.01 -12.38
CA ALA A 87 -35.76 2.46 -12.05
C ALA A 87 -35.87 1.59 -10.78
N THR A 88 -36.19 0.31 -10.96
CA THR A 88 -35.90 -0.71 -9.95
C THR A 88 -34.39 -0.70 -9.69
N VAL A 89 -33.97 -0.18 -8.53
CA VAL A 89 -32.57 -0.30 -8.06
C VAL A 89 -32.35 -1.75 -7.67
N THR A 90 -32.07 -2.60 -8.66
CA THR A 90 -31.48 -3.92 -8.42
C THR A 90 -30.10 -3.66 -7.82
N ARG A 91 -29.96 -3.87 -6.50
CA ARG A 91 -28.65 -3.94 -5.85
C ARG A 91 -27.86 -5.03 -6.55
N ARG A 92 -26.95 -4.62 -7.43
CA ARG A 92 -26.07 -5.51 -8.17
C ARG A 92 -25.21 -6.26 -7.15
N SER A 93 -25.50 -7.54 -6.90
CA SER A 93 -24.66 -8.35 -6.03
C SER A 93 -23.30 -8.49 -6.72
N MET A 94 -22.29 -7.80 -6.18
CA MET A 94 -20.92 -8.07 -6.59
C MET A 94 -20.61 -9.50 -6.17
N THR A 95 -20.19 -10.33 -7.12
CA THR A 95 -19.60 -11.64 -6.78
C THR A 95 -18.46 -11.41 -5.78
N PRO A 96 -18.27 -12.26 -4.76
CA PRO A 96 -17.27 -12.04 -3.71
C PRO A 96 -15.86 -11.80 -4.26
N VAL A 97 -15.52 -12.43 -5.38
CA VAL A 97 -14.23 -12.24 -6.09
C VAL A 97 -14.05 -10.81 -6.63
N LYS A 98 -15.10 -10.16 -7.14
CA LYS A 98 -15.03 -8.78 -7.65
C LYS A 98 -14.87 -7.77 -6.53
N LEU A 99 -15.57 -8.00 -5.41
CA LEU A 99 -15.41 -7.18 -4.22
C LEU A 99 -13.98 -7.31 -3.68
N ALA A 100 -13.45 -8.53 -3.62
CA ALA A 100 -12.07 -8.78 -3.23
C ALA A 100 -11.08 -8.08 -4.18
N ALA A 101 -11.25 -8.22 -5.50
CA ALA A 101 -10.41 -7.55 -6.49
C ALA A 101 -10.44 -6.02 -6.35
N PHE A 102 -11.62 -5.43 -6.15
CA PHE A 102 -11.77 -4.00 -5.93
C PHE A 102 -11.09 -3.53 -4.63
N MET A 103 -11.27 -4.26 -3.53
CA MET A 103 -10.63 -3.93 -2.26
C MET A 103 -9.10 -4.04 -2.34
N VAL A 104 -8.58 -5.09 -2.97
CA VAL A 104 -7.14 -5.27 -3.18
C VAL A 104 -6.59 -4.19 -4.12
N ALA A 105 -7.30 -3.85 -5.19
CA ALA A 105 -6.93 -2.75 -6.08
C ALA A 105 -6.80 -1.43 -5.33
N LEU A 106 -7.79 -1.09 -4.49
CA LEU A 106 -7.78 0.14 -3.70
C LEU A 106 -6.64 0.15 -2.67
N LEU A 107 -6.40 -0.96 -1.98
CA LEU A 107 -5.30 -1.08 -1.02
C LEU A 107 -3.94 -0.93 -1.71
N LEU A 108 -3.73 -1.61 -2.83
CA LEU A 108 -2.49 -1.49 -3.61
C LEU A 108 -2.29 -0.06 -4.12
N ALA A 109 -3.34 0.58 -4.64
CA ALA A 109 -3.30 1.97 -5.08
C ALA A 109 -2.96 2.92 -3.93
N CYS A 110 -3.59 2.77 -2.76
CA CYS A 110 -3.30 3.60 -1.59
C CYS A 110 -1.86 3.45 -1.09
N VAL A 111 -1.35 2.22 -0.98
CA VAL A 111 0.03 1.96 -0.55
C VAL A 111 1.03 2.48 -1.58
N SER A 112 0.78 2.22 -2.87
CA SER A 112 1.57 2.77 -3.99
C SER A 112 1.63 4.29 -3.95
N ALA A 113 0.48 4.95 -3.78
CA ALA A 113 0.38 6.41 -3.72
C ALA A 113 1.08 7.00 -2.50
N ALA A 114 0.95 6.37 -1.32
CA ALA A 114 1.65 6.81 -0.12
C ALA A 114 3.18 6.79 -0.32
N PHE A 115 3.73 5.68 -0.82
CA PHE A 115 5.16 5.59 -1.11
C PHE A 115 5.60 6.51 -2.25
N SER A 116 4.77 6.67 -3.27
CA SER A 116 5.03 7.59 -4.38
C SER A 116 5.14 9.04 -3.91
N ILE A 117 4.19 9.48 -3.09
CA ILE A 117 4.13 10.84 -2.54
C ILE A 117 5.31 11.08 -1.59
N ASP A 118 5.64 10.12 -0.73
CA ASP A 118 6.81 10.22 0.17
C ASP A 118 8.12 10.31 -0.62
N GLY A 119 8.25 9.55 -1.71
CA GLY A 119 9.41 9.63 -2.60
C GLY A 119 9.50 10.97 -3.34
N LEU A 120 8.37 11.48 -3.83
CA LEU A 120 8.33 12.76 -4.57
C LEU A 120 8.54 13.97 -3.64
N THR A 121 8.03 13.93 -2.41
CA THR A 121 8.26 14.98 -1.40
C THR A 121 9.71 15.01 -0.94
N ALA A 122 10.42 13.88 -0.96
CA ALA A 122 11.86 13.86 -0.72
C ALA A 122 12.66 14.59 -1.83
N ILE A 123 12.19 14.56 -3.08
CA ILE A 123 12.82 15.27 -4.21
C ILE A 123 12.53 16.77 -4.14
N PHE A 124 11.29 17.15 -3.78
CA PHE A 124 10.82 18.54 -3.75
C PHE A 124 10.57 19.04 -2.33
N ALA A 125 11.60 18.99 -1.48
CA ALA A 125 11.51 19.34 -0.06
C ALA A 125 10.94 20.76 0.22
N GLY A 126 11.12 21.70 -0.71
CA GLY A 126 10.61 23.08 -0.58
C GLY A 126 9.10 23.25 -0.81
N ALA A 127 8.40 22.23 -1.30
CA ALA A 127 6.98 22.29 -1.67
C ALA A 127 6.17 21.10 -1.14
N PHE A 128 6.42 20.70 0.12
CA PHE A 128 5.84 19.51 0.75
C PHE A 128 4.31 19.40 0.58
N TRP A 129 3.55 20.41 1.03
CA TRP A 129 2.08 20.39 0.97
C TRP A 129 1.51 20.38 -0.47
N PRO A 130 1.98 21.27 -1.38
CA PRO A 130 1.55 21.21 -2.78
C PRO A 130 1.78 19.84 -3.44
N VAL A 131 2.91 19.19 -3.18
CA VAL A 131 3.24 17.89 -3.78
C VAL A 131 2.29 16.79 -3.29
N ILE A 132 1.94 16.78 -2.00
CA ILE A 132 0.96 15.83 -1.44
C ILE A 132 -0.41 16.02 -2.08
N ILE A 133 -0.90 17.26 -2.16
CA ILE A 133 -2.22 17.57 -2.73
C ILE A 133 -2.26 17.17 -4.20
N MET A 134 -1.21 17.51 -4.96
CA MET A 134 -1.07 17.13 -6.36
C MET A 134 -1.06 15.61 -6.52
N GLY A 135 -0.21 14.89 -5.77
CA GLY A 135 -0.09 13.44 -5.84
C GLY A 135 -1.39 12.71 -5.50
N ALA A 136 -2.08 13.13 -4.44
CA ALA A 136 -3.38 12.57 -4.07
C ALA A 136 -4.44 12.81 -5.16
N THR A 137 -4.45 14.00 -5.77
CA THR A 137 -5.38 14.33 -6.86
C THR A 137 -5.10 13.51 -8.11
N LEU A 138 -3.82 13.34 -8.46
CA LEU A 138 -3.40 12.52 -9.59
C LEU A 138 -3.79 11.05 -9.37
N GLU A 139 -3.57 10.50 -8.18
CA GLU A 139 -3.96 9.12 -7.88
C GLU A 139 -5.48 8.92 -8.00
N ALA A 140 -6.26 9.80 -7.40
CA ALA A 140 -7.73 9.75 -7.51
C ALA A 140 -8.18 9.86 -8.97
N GLY A 141 -7.59 10.77 -9.74
CA GLY A 141 -7.86 10.93 -11.17
C GLY A 141 -7.55 9.67 -11.98
N LYS A 142 -6.43 8.98 -11.71
CA LYS A 142 -6.04 7.73 -12.37
C LYS A 142 -7.06 6.62 -12.13
N LEU A 143 -7.51 6.43 -10.89
CA LEU A 143 -8.50 5.40 -10.55
C LEU A 143 -9.87 5.70 -11.18
N VAL A 144 -10.31 6.96 -11.14
CA VAL A 144 -11.56 7.38 -11.80
C VAL A 144 -11.47 7.18 -13.31
N ALA A 145 -10.35 7.55 -13.94
CA ALA A 145 -10.11 7.35 -15.37
C ALA A 145 -10.16 5.86 -15.75
N ALA A 146 -9.53 4.98 -14.95
CA ALA A 146 -9.56 3.54 -15.16
C ALA A 146 -10.97 2.95 -15.01
N ALA A 147 -11.70 3.34 -13.96
CA ALA A 147 -13.08 2.92 -13.76
C ALA A 147 -13.98 3.37 -14.93
N TRP A 148 -13.90 4.63 -15.33
CA TRP A 148 -14.66 5.19 -16.45
C TRP A 148 -14.35 4.48 -17.78
N LEU A 149 -13.06 4.18 -18.03
CA LEU A 149 -12.61 3.48 -19.23
C LEU A 149 -13.19 2.06 -19.31
N THR A 150 -13.38 1.40 -18.17
CA THR A 150 -14.01 0.08 -18.09
C THR A 150 -15.49 0.13 -18.46
N GLU A 151 -16.21 1.13 -17.95
CA GLU A 151 -17.64 1.30 -18.22
C GLU A 151 -17.92 1.72 -19.65
N ASN A 152 -17.06 2.56 -20.23
CA ASN A 152 -17.27 3.21 -21.53
C ASN A 152 -16.39 2.65 -22.66
N TRP A 153 -15.83 1.45 -22.49
CA TRP A 153 -14.87 0.88 -23.45
C TRP A 153 -15.40 0.78 -24.89
N TYR A 154 -16.69 0.47 -25.06
CA TYR A 154 -17.33 0.31 -26.36
C TYR A 154 -18.07 1.56 -26.85
N THR A 155 -18.40 2.49 -25.95
CA THR A 155 -19.14 3.72 -26.25
C THR A 155 -18.21 4.89 -26.57
N ALA A 156 -17.00 4.90 -26.00
CA ALA A 156 -16.03 5.97 -26.17
C ALA A 156 -15.32 5.94 -27.55
N PRO A 157 -15.06 7.11 -28.17
CA PRO A 157 -14.30 7.19 -29.41
C PRO A 157 -12.87 6.66 -29.22
N ALA A 158 -12.28 6.08 -30.28
CA ALA A 158 -10.96 5.45 -30.23
C ALA A 158 -9.85 6.41 -29.75
N LEU A 159 -9.92 7.69 -30.16
CA LEU A 159 -8.96 8.71 -29.74
C LEU A 159 -8.98 8.95 -28.23
N LEU A 160 -10.18 9.07 -27.62
CA LEU A 160 -10.31 9.29 -26.18
C LEU A 160 -9.81 8.08 -25.39
N ARG A 161 -10.08 6.86 -25.86
CA ARG A 161 -9.56 5.63 -25.25
C ARG A 161 -8.04 5.61 -25.26
N LEU A 162 -7.42 5.94 -26.40
CA LEU A 162 -5.97 5.99 -26.52
C LEU A 162 -5.36 7.05 -25.59
N ILE A 163 -5.96 8.24 -25.50
CA ILE A 163 -5.50 9.31 -24.61
C ILE A 163 -5.61 8.86 -23.14
N LEU A 164 -6.74 8.28 -22.72
CA LEU A 164 -6.92 7.81 -21.34
C LEU A 164 -5.93 6.69 -20.99
N VAL A 165 -5.74 5.71 -21.87
CA VAL A 165 -4.76 4.64 -21.67
C VAL A 165 -3.35 5.22 -21.56
N ALA A 166 -2.98 6.17 -22.42
CA ALA A 166 -1.67 6.82 -22.38
C ALA A 166 -1.48 7.63 -21.10
N MET A 167 -2.49 8.39 -20.66
CA MET A 167 -2.43 9.18 -19.42
C MET A 167 -2.37 8.27 -18.19
N ILE A 168 -3.16 7.19 -18.13
CA ILE A 168 -3.07 6.21 -17.04
C ILE A 168 -1.66 5.60 -16.99
N GLY A 169 -1.08 5.21 -18.14
CA GLY A 169 0.29 4.69 -18.21
C GLY A 169 1.35 5.71 -17.79
N LEU A 170 1.17 6.99 -18.14
CA LEU A 170 2.06 8.07 -17.69
C LEU A 170 1.96 8.27 -16.17
N MET A 171 0.76 8.24 -15.61
CA MET A 171 0.54 8.35 -14.17
C MET A 171 1.12 7.14 -13.42
N MET A 172 0.99 5.93 -13.96
CA MET A 172 1.67 4.73 -13.44
C MET A 172 3.19 4.90 -13.43
N SER A 173 3.75 5.48 -14.49
CA SER A 173 5.19 5.73 -14.60
C SER A 173 5.66 6.77 -13.59
N LEU A 174 4.87 7.82 -13.36
CA LEU A 174 5.17 8.82 -12.33
C LEU A 174 5.12 8.21 -10.94
N ASN A 175 4.10 7.39 -10.64
CA ASN A 175 4.03 6.63 -9.40
C ASN A 175 5.23 5.72 -9.24
N ALA A 176 5.64 5.06 -10.30
CA ALA A 176 6.81 4.20 -10.28
C ALA A 176 8.08 4.98 -9.86
N VAL A 177 8.31 6.16 -10.45
CA VAL A 177 9.43 7.03 -10.07
C VAL A 177 9.35 7.43 -8.60
N GLY A 178 8.16 7.79 -8.10
CA GLY A 178 7.94 8.12 -6.69
C GLY A 178 8.29 6.96 -5.75
N VAL A 179 7.70 5.78 -5.97
CA VAL A 179 7.94 4.59 -5.12
C VAL A 179 9.41 4.18 -5.18
N PHE A 180 10.03 4.25 -6.36
CA PHE A 180 11.45 4.00 -6.52
C PHE A 180 12.31 4.97 -5.69
N GLY A 181 11.98 6.27 -5.72
CA GLY A 181 12.64 7.29 -4.93
C GLY A 181 12.53 7.02 -3.42
N PHE A 182 11.35 6.65 -2.94
CA PHE A 182 11.12 6.30 -1.54
C PHE A 182 11.93 5.07 -1.11
N LEU A 183 11.86 3.97 -1.86
CA LEU A 183 12.57 2.73 -1.52
C LEU A 183 14.10 2.90 -1.60
N THR A 184 14.58 3.65 -2.59
CA THR A 184 16.01 3.95 -2.73
C THR A 184 16.48 4.83 -1.57
N LYS A 185 15.72 5.86 -1.20
CA LYS A 185 16.03 6.69 -0.03
C LYS A 185 16.07 5.87 1.24
N ALA A 186 15.06 5.03 1.50
CA ALA A 186 15.01 4.19 2.70
C ALA A 186 16.22 3.24 2.80
N HIS A 187 16.67 2.70 1.67
CA HIS A 187 17.87 1.88 1.63
C HIS A 187 19.15 2.69 1.88
N LEU A 188 19.31 3.83 1.20
CA LEU A 188 20.47 4.70 1.34
C LEU A 188 20.58 5.30 2.74
N ASP A 189 19.49 5.83 3.30
CA ASP A 189 19.48 6.40 4.65
C ASP A 189 19.89 5.35 5.70
N HIS A 190 19.43 4.09 5.54
CA HIS A 190 19.85 3.01 6.43
C HIS A 190 21.35 2.72 6.32
N MET A 191 21.90 2.64 5.10
CA MET A 191 23.34 2.39 4.91
C MET A 191 24.18 3.57 5.39
N VAL A 192 23.80 4.80 5.06
CA VAL A 192 24.51 6.02 5.45
C VAL A 192 24.49 6.21 6.96
N THR A 193 23.36 6.01 7.64
CA THR A 193 23.31 6.15 9.10
C THR A 193 24.18 5.13 9.82
N VAL A 194 24.22 3.90 9.33
CA VAL A 194 25.09 2.83 9.84
C VAL A 194 26.56 3.16 9.57
N ASP A 195 26.90 3.53 8.33
CA ASP A 195 28.28 3.88 7.94
C ASP A 195 28.79 5.13 8.66
N LEU A 196 28.00 6.20 8.80
CA LEU A 196 28.43 7.38 9.53
C LEU A 196 28.70 7.06 11.01
N ALA A 197 27.79 6.32 11.64
CA ALA A 197 27.91 5.96 13.06
C ALA A 197 29.08 5.00 13.33
N LEU A 198 29.40 4.12 12.37
CA LEU A 198 30.57 3.24 12.44
C LEU A 198 31.86 3.98 12.09
N ALA A 199 31.86 4.84 11.06
CA ALA A 199 33.02 5.60 10.63
C ALA A 199 33.53 6.54 11.72
N ASP A 200 32.63 7.23 12.43
CA ASP A 200 32.98 8.12 13.54
C ASP A 200 33.64 7.33 14.70
N LYS A 201 33.10 6.14 15.01
CA LYS A 201 33.68 5.22 16.00
C LYS A 201 35.04 4.68 15.58
N VAL A 202 35.21 4.31 14.30
CA VAL A 202 36.50 3.85 13.77
C VAL A 202 37.54 4.96 13.86
N ALA A 203 37.19 6.18 13.44
CA ALA A 203 38.09 7.33 13.48
C ALA A 203 38.52 7.68 14.91
N ASP A 204 37.59 7.72 15.88
CA ASP A 204 37.91 7.94 17.30
C ASP A 204 38.81 6.81 17.84
N THR A 205 38.50 5.56 17.51
CA THR A 205 39.30 4.41 17.96
C THR A 205 40.71 4.44 17.35
N GLU A 206 40.85 4.77 16.07
CA GLU A 206 42.15 4.92 15.40
C GLU A 206 42.98 6.06 16.00
N ALA A 207 42.36 7.19 16.31
CA ALA A 207 43.05 8.30 16.97
C ALA A 207 43.58 7.89 18.34
N ARG A 208 42.76 7.22 19.16
CA ARG A 208 43.18 6.68 20.47
C ARG A 208 44.31 5.66 20.32
N LEU A 209 44.22 4.78 19.34
CA LEU A 209 45.20 3.72 19.08
C LEU A 209 46.53 4.31 18.61
N ALA A 210 46.51 5.37 17.81
CA ALA A 210 47.71 6.11 17.39
C ALA A 210 48.40 6.79 18.58
N ILE A 211 47.65 7.49 19.43
CA ILE A 211 48.18 8.14 20.64
C ILE A 211 48.76 7.09 21.59
N GLN A 212 48.00 6.04 21.88
CA GLN A 212 48.41 4.97 22.78
C GLN A 212 49.64 4.21 22.25
N GLY A 213 49.69 3.97 20.94
CA GLY A 213 50.85 3.37 20.28
C GLY A 213 52.11 4.23 20.41
N GLN A 214 51.99 5.56 20.29
CA GLN A 214 53.09 6.48 20.53
C GLN A 214 53.55 6.47 21.99
N THR A 215 52.63 6.42 22.96
CA THR A 215 52.96 6.33 24.39
C THR A 215 53.78 5.07 24.69
N VAL A 216 53.35 3.91 24.20
CA VAL A 216 54.09 2.65 24.38
C VAL A 216 55.47 2.72 23.70
N ALA A 217 55.55 3.31 22.50
CA ALA A 217 56.81 3.48 21.79
C ALA A 217 57.78 4.43 22.52
N ASP A 218 57.30 5.51 23.15
CA ASP A 218 58.14 6.40 23.96
C ASP A 218 58.67 5.68 25.20
N LEU A 219 57.83 4.90 25.88
CA LEU A 219 58.25 4.08 27.03
C LEU A 219 59.31 3.05 26.61
N ASP A 220 59.14 2.38 25.46
CA ASP A 220 60.13 1.43 24.93
C ASP A 220 61.48 2.12 24.64
N ARG A 221 61.46 3.35 24.08
CA ARG A 221 62.69 4.15 23.88
C ARG A 221 63.36 4.52 25.20
N ARG A 222 62.59 4.95 26.22
CA ARG A 222 63.13 5.28 27.55
C ARG A 222 63.76 4.07 28.22
N ILE A 223 63.13 2.90 28.14
CA ILE A 223 63.69 1.64 28.66
C ILE A 223 65.02 1.33 27.96
N ALA A 224 65.08 1.42 26.63
CA ALA A 224 66.29 1.17 25.87
C ALA A 224 67.44 2.14 26.23
N GLN A 225 67.14 3.42 26.48
CA GLN A 225 68.13 4.41 26.93
C GLN A 225 68.66 4.09 28.34
N ILE A 226 67.80 3.63 29.26
CA ILE A 226 68.23 3.21 30.59
C ILE A 226 69.12 1.98 30.49
N ASP A 227 68.76 0.99 29.66
CA ASP A 227 69.55 -0.22 29.44
C ASP A 227 70.93 0.10 28.89
N ALA A 228 71.02 0.98 27.87
CA ALA A 228 72.30 1.45 27.34
C ALA A 228 73.14 2.20 28.39
N ALA A 229 72.52 3.04 29.24
CA ALA A 229 73.22 3.75 30.30
C ALA A 229 73.71 2.82 31.44
N ILE A 230 72.98 1.74 31.73
CA ILE A 230 73.39 0.71 32.69
C ILE A 230 74.57 -0.08 32.12
N GLU A 231 74.53 -0.45 30.84
CA GLU A 231 75.60 -1.18 30.17
C GLU A 231 76.91 -0.36 30.11
N GLU A 232 76.81 0.92 29.76
CA GLU A 232 77.95 1.85 29.76
C GLU A 232 78.57 1.99 31.16
N SER A 233 77.75 2.14 32.20
CA SER A 233 78.25 2.27 33.57
C SER A 233 78.88 0.98 34.10
N THR A 234 78.41 -0.18 33.64
CA THR A 234 79.00 -1.50 33.92
C THR A 234 80.34 -1.67 33.23
N ARG A 235 80.46 -1.26 31.96
CA ARG A 235 81.71 -1.33 31.17
C ARG A 235 82.83 -0.47 31.75
N LEU A 236 82.50 0.70 32.29
CA LEU A 236 83.47 1.64 32.86
C LEU A 236 84.03 1.22 34.23
N GLY A 237 83.55 0.12 34.83
CA GLY A 237 84.20 -0.55 35.96
C GLY A 237 84.46 0.31 37.21
N ARG A 238 83.57 1.29 37.53
CA ARG A 238 83.77 2.20 38.67
C ARG A 238 83.33 1.55 40.00
N PRO A 239 84.21 1.44 41.01
CA PRO A 239 83.87 0.74 42.26
C PRO A 239 83.00 1.59 43.20
N VAL A 240 82.04 0.90 43.84
CA VAL A 240 81.15 1.30 44.95
C VAL A 240 80.16 2.45 44.69
N GLY A 241 80.60 3.62 44.20
CA GLY A 241 79.69 4.76 43.93
C GLY A 241 78.84 4.61 42.67
N ALA A 242 79.29 3.81 41.69
CA ALA A 242 78.49 3.49 40.50
C ALA A 242 77.45 2.38 40.77
N MET A 243 77.64 1.58 41.82
CA MET A 243 76.75 0.46 42.14
C MET A 243 75.42 0.95 42.72
N THR A 244 75.45 1.99 43.57
CA THR A 244 74.23 2.64 44.10
C THR A 244 73.43 3.35 43.02
N ILE A 245 74.11 4.00 42.05
CA ILE A 245 73.47 4.64 40.90
C ILE A 245 72.86 3.61 39.94
N ALA A 246 73.54 2.48 39.73
CA ALA A 246 73.02 1.38 38.92
C ALA A 246 71.79 0.72 39.56
N ASP A 247 71.79 0.52 40.88
CA ASP A 247 70.63 -0.02 41.61
C ASP A 247 69.44 0.94 41.60
N GLN A 248 69.67 2.25 41.70
CA GLN A 248 68.61 3.25 41.55
C GLN A 248 67.98 3.20 40.15
N LYS A 249 68.82 3.19 39.09
CA LYS A 249 68.35 3.06 37.70
C LYS A 249 67.58 1.75 37.44
N ARG A 250 67.93 0.64 38.11
CA ARG A 250 67.19 -0.63 38.02
C ARG A 250 65.79 -0.54 38.63
N ARG A 251 65.60 0.21 39.71
CA ARG A 251 64.27 0.46 40.30
C ARG A 251 63.44 1.36 39.41
N ASP A 252 64.01 2.47 38.94
CA ASP A 252 63.34 3.38 38.00
C ASP A 252 62.92 2.64 36.72
N ARG A 253 63.76 1.71 36.23
CA ARG A 253 63.42 0.82 35.12
C ARG A 253 62.23 -0.08 35.43
N ALA A 254 62.19 -0.69 36.61
CA ALA A 254 61.08 -1.58 37.00
C ALA A 254 59.74 -0.82 36.98
N ASP A 255 59.72 0.42 37.46
CA ASP A 255 58.53 1.27 37.46
C ASP A 255 58.09 1.66 36.04
N ILE A 256 59.04 1.99 35.16
CA ILE A 256 58.76 2.29 33.75
C ILE A 256 58.27 1.04 33.01
N VAL A 257 58.85 -0.14 33.26
CA VAL A 257 58.41 -1.41 32.67
C VAL A 257 57.00 -1.77 33.12
N ALA A 258 56.68 -1.60 34.41
CA ALA A 258 55.34 -1.83 34.93
C ALA A 258 54.30 -0.86 34.31
N THR A 259 54.69 0.40 34.08
CA THR A 259 53.87 1.38 33.38
C THR A 259 53.68 0.98 31.91
N ARG A 260 54.74 0.59 31.21
CA ARG A 260 54.69 0.09 29.84
C ARG A 260 53.77 -1.12 29.70
N GLN A 261 53.80 -2.06 30.65
CA GLN A 261 52.88 -3.20 30.63
C GLN A 261 51.41 -2.79 30.77
N ARG A 262 51.11 -1.81 31.63
CA ARG A 262 49.75 -1.26 31.76
C ARG A 262 49.30 -0.58 30.47
N GLU A 263 50.13 0.31 29.92
CA GLU A 263 49.82 1.02 28.66
C GLU A 263 49.70 0.06 27.45
N ALA A 264 50.50 -1.01 27.42
CA ALA A 264 50.39 -2.06 26.40
C ALA A 264 49.08 -2.86 26.53
N GLY A 265 48.60 -3.09 27.77
CA GLY A 265 47.29 -3.69 28.01
C GLY A 265 46.15 -2.81 27.49
N VAL A 266 46.24 -1.48 27.71
CA VAL A 266 45.28 -0.51 27.15
C VAL A 266 45.30 -0.53 25.62
N LEU A 267 46.50 -0.56 25.00
CA LEU A 267 46.65 -0.65 23.55
C LEU A 267 46.00 -1.93 22.98
N ALA A 268 46.20 -3.07 23.63
CA ALA A 268 45.61 -4.34 23.23
C ALA A 268 44.07 -4.29 23.29
N ASN A 269 43.50 -3.68 24.33
CA ASN A 269 42.05 -3.49 24.44
C ASN A 269 41.51 -2.60 23.32
N LEU A 270 42.18 -1.49 22.99
CA LEU A 270 41.81 -0.63 21.86
C LEU A 270 41.88 -1.36 20.51
N GLN A 271 42.85 -2.26 20.33
CA GLN A 271 42.93 -3.11 19.13
C GLN A 271 41.77 -4.09 19.03
N ILE A 272 41.35 -4.68 20.15
CA ILE A 272 40.17 -5.56 20.22
C ILE A 272 38.89 -4.77 19.90
N ASP A 273 38.75 -3.57 20.46
CA ASP A 273 37.61 -2.70 20.20
C ASP A 273 37.54 -2.30 18.71
N LYS A 274 38.68 -1.94 18.10
CA LYS A 274 38.76 -1.71 16.66
C LYS A 274 38.31 -2.93 15.85
N ALA A 275 38.85 -4.10 16.15
CA ALA A 275 38.49 -5.34 15.46
C ALA A 275 36.98 -5.67 15.61
N ARG A 276 36.38 -5.33 16.75
CA ARG A 276 34.94 -5.48 17.00
C ARG A 276 34.12 -4.50 16.17
N VAL A 277 34.51 -3.23 16.08
CA VAL A 277 33.85 -2.23 15.25
C VAL A 277 33.96 -2.60 13.77
N ASP A 278 35.13 -3.04 13.31
CA ASP A 278 35.34 -3.53 11.94
C ASP A 278 34.51 -4.79 11.63
N ALA A 279 34.32 -5.67 12.62
CA ALA A 279 33.42 -6.81 12.49
C ALA A 279 31.95 -6.38 12.43
N GLN A 280 31.53 -5.35 13.16
CA GLN A 280 30.18 -4.80 13.04
C GLN A 280 29.92 -4.18 11.67
N ARG A 281 30.89 -3.44 11.12
CA ARG A 281 30.82 -2.89 9.77
C ARG A 281 30.64 -3.98 8.72
N ARG A 282 31.48 -5.03 8.76
CA ARG A 282 31.37 -6.18 7.86
C ARG A 282 30.05 -6.94 8.00
N ARG A 283 29.46 -6.98 9.20
CA ARG A 283 28.13 -7.58 9.42
C ARG A 283 27.01 -6.74 8.81
N ALA A 284 27.04 -5.42 8.98
CA ALA A 284 26.08 -4.52 8.35
C ALA A 284 26.12 -4.60 6.81
N GLU A 285 27.32 -4.73 6.23
CA GLU A 285 27.50 -5.00 4.80
C GLU A 285 27.02 -6.40 4.39
N ALA A 286 27.03 -7.37 5.29
CA ALA A 286 26.59 -8.75 5.04
C ALA A 286 25.07 -8.95 5.15
N ASP A 287 24.34 -8.08 5.87
CA ASP A 287 22.87 -8.11 5.96
C ASP A 287 22.19 -7.88 4.60
N VAL A 288 22.94 -7.40 3.62
CA VAL A 288 22.54 -7.29 2.20
C VAL A 288 22.65 -8.64 1.45
N GLY A 289 22.82 -9.76 2.18
CA GLY A 289 23.02 -11.12 1.67
C GLY A 289 22.03 -11.59 0.58
N PRO A 290 20.70 -11.38 0.71
CA PRO A 290 19.73 -11.76 -0.33
C PRO A 290 19.95 -11.05 -1.67
N VAL A 291 20.42 -9.79 -1.62
CA VAL A 291 20.74 -9.00 -2.82
C VAL A 291 21.98 -9.55 -3.49
N ARG A 292 22.99 -9.99 -2.72
CA ARG A 292 24.20 -10.59 -3.27
C ARG A 292 23.91 -11.89 -4.02
N TYR A 293 23.03 -12.72 -3.47
CA TYR A 293 22.54 -13.91 -4.17
C TYR A 293 21.81 -13.55 -5.47
N LEU A 294 20.99 -12.49 -5.44
CA LEU A 294 20.33 -11.99 -6.64
C LEU A 294 21.35 -11.45 -7.65
N ALA A 295 22.40 -10.75 -7.21
CA ALA A 295 23.47 -10.25 -8.07
C ALA A 295 24.18 -11.40 -8.81
N GLU A 296 24.52 -12.47 -8.08
CA GLU A 296 25.12 -13.68 -8.65
C GLU A 296 24.19 -14.35 -9.66
N LEU A 297 22.89 -14.44 -9.36
CA LEU A 297 21.88 -15.02 -10.26
C LEU A 297 21.75 -14.24 -11.58
N ILE A 298 21.86 -12.91 -11.55
CA ILE A 298 21.76 -12.05 -12.73
C ILE A 298 23.14 -11.84 -13.40
N GLY A 299 24.21 -12.50 -12.90
CA GLY A 299 25.57 -12.40 -13.45
C GLY A 299 26.25 -11.04 -13.23
N MET A 300 25.82 -10.27 -12.21
CA MET A 300 26.44 -9.00 -11.85
C MET A 300 27.62 -9.19 -10.89
N PRO A 301 28.67 -8.35 -10.99
CA PRO A 301 29.79 -8.40 -10.06
C PRO A 301 29.31 -8.18 -8.62
N SER A 302 29.67 -9.09 -7.71
CA SER A 302 29.30 -9.03 -6.29
C SER A 302 29.93 -7.85 -5.53
N ALA A 303 30.78 -7.06 -6.18
CA ALA A 303 31.35 -5.82 -5.66
C ALA A 303 30.40 -4.61 -5.77
N ASP A 304 29.35 -4.68 -6.62
CA ASP A 304 28.40 -3.57 -6.85
C ASP A 304 26.99 -4.03 -6.48
N LEU A 305 26.68 -4.07 -5.17
CA LEU A 305 25.37 -4.48 -4.67
C LEU A 305 24.27 -3.44 -4.96
N GLU A 306 24.62 -2.19 -5.25
CA GLU A 306 23.64 -1.13 -5.50
C GLU A 306 22.81 -1.39 -6.77
N ARG A 307 23.42 -1.94 -7.82
CA ARG A 307 22.71 -2.23 -9.08
C ARG A 307 21.65 -3.32 -8.94
N PRO A 308 21.92 -4.50 -8.35
CA PRO A 308 20.90 -5.51 -8.07
C PRO A 308 19.76 -4.98 -7.19
N VAL A 309 20.04 -4.20 -6.13
CA VAL A 309 18.99 -3.55 -5.33
C VAL A 309 18.12 -2.67 -6.23
N ARG A 310 18.75 -1.84 -7.06
CA ARG A 310 18.05 -0.94 -7.97
C ARG A 310 17.15 -1.69 -8.96
N MET A 311 17.64 -2.78 -9.53
CA MET A 311 16.86 -3.62 -10.45
C MET A 311 15.71 -4.33 -9.73
N LEU A 312 15.94 -4.85 -8.52
CA LEU A 312 14.89 -5.46 -7.70
C LEU A 312 13.80 -4.45 -7.37
N THR A 313 14.19 -3.26 -6.92
CA THR A 313 13.27 -2.15 -6.64
C THR A 313 12.51 -1.76 -7.90
N LEU A 314 13.17 -1.64 -9.06
CA LEU A 314 12.51 -1.35 -10.34
C LEU A 314 11.49 -2.44 -10.71
N ALA A 315 11.86 -3.72 -10.55
CA ALA A 315 10.97 -4.84 -10.83
C ALA A 315 9.71 -4.82 -9.95
N LEU A 316 9.87 -4.56 -8.64
CA LEU A 316 8.76 -4.43 -7.70
C LEU A 316 7.83 -3.27 -8.09
N VAL A 317 8.43 -2.13 -8.39
CA VAL A 317 7.76 -0.87 -8.71
C VAL A 317 6.96 -0.97 -10.01
N VAL A 318 7.53 -1.60 -11.05
CA VAL A 318 6.87 -1.80 -12.35
C VAL A 318 5.63 -2.69 -12.23
N VAL A 319 5.55 -3.57 -11.24
CA VAL A 319 4.40 -4.47 -11.06
C VAL A 319 3.30 -3.84 -10.19
N LEU A 320 3.67 -3.06 -9.17
CA LEU A 320 2.76 -2.60 -8.13
C LEU A 320 1.55 -1.82 -8.68
N ASP A 321 1.81 -0.73 -9.40
CA ASP A 321 0.76 0.18 -9.87
C ASP A 321 -0.07 -0.41 -11.03
N PRO A 322 0.54 -1.07 -12.04
CA PRO A 322 -0.22 -1.78 -13.06
C PRO A 322 -1.13 -2.86 -12.49
N MET A 323 -0.69 -3.60 -11.46
CA MET A 323 -1.53 -4.61 -10.82
C MET A 323 -2.78 -4.00 -10.16
N ALA A 324 -2.65 -2.85 -9.51
CA ALA A 324 -3.78 -2.14 -8.90
C ALA A 324 -4.82 -1.75 -9.96
N VAL A 325 -4.38 -1.17 -11.08
CA VAL A 325 -5.28 -0.77 -12.17
C VAL A 325 -5.90 -1.97 -12.86
N VAL A 326 -5.13 -3.02 -13.17
CA VAL A 326 -5.68 -4.24 -13.80
C VAL A 326 -6.76 -4.88 -12.92
N LEU A 327 -6.55 -4.95 -11.60
CA LEU A 327 -7.56 -5.45 -10.67
C LEU A 327 -8.81 -4.56 -10.61
N LEU A 328 -8.64 -3.23 -10.68
CA LEU A 328 -9.75 -2.28 -10.75
C LEU A 328 -10.57 -2.47 -12.04
N LEU A 329 -9.89 -2.58 -13.19
CA LEU A 329 -10.53 -2.86 -14.48
C LEU A 329 -11.27 -4.20 -14.45
N ALA A 330 -10.65 -5.25 -13.88
CA ALA A 330 -11.25 -6.57 -13.77
C ALA A 330 -12.50 -6.58 -12.86
N ALA A 331 -12.49 -5.81 -11.77
CA ALA A 331 -13.65 -5.65 -10.91
C ALA A 331 -14.84 -4.98 -11.64
N GLY A 332 -14.55 -4.05 -12.56
CA GLY A 332 -15.56 -3.33 -13.36
C GLY A 332 -16.04 -4.04 -14.64
N ALA A 333 -15.22 -4.90 -15.27
CA ALA A 333 -15.46 -5.40 -16.63
C ALA A 333 -16.77 -6.16 -16.83
N ASN A 334 -17.21 -6.94 -15.84
CA ASN A 334 -18.45 -7.72 -15.91
C ASN A 334 -19.67 -6.94 -15.39
N ALA A 335 -19.52 -5.64 -15.10
CA ALA A 335 -20.63 -4.76 -14.80
C ALA A 335 -21.34 -4.25 -16.09
N SER A 336 -20.76 -4.43 -17.28
CA SER A 336 -21.38 -3.97 -18.54
C SER A 336 -22.05 -5.08 -19.35
N ALA A 337 -21.71 -6.35 -19.11
CA ALA A 337 -22.15 -7.48 -19.94
C ALA A 337 -23.55 -8.03 -19.63
N SER A 338 -24.17 -7.70 -18.49
CA SER A 338 -25.50 -8.23 -18.11
C SER A 338 -26.68 -7.35 -18.54
N SER A 339 -26.46 -6.40 -19.46
CA SER A 339 -27.51 -5.55 -20.04
C SER A 339 -27.62 -5.70 -21.57
N ARG A 340 -27.15 -6.83 -22.11
CA ARG A 340 -27.42 -7.26 -23.48
C ARG A 340 -28.10 -8.62 -23.46
#